data_AF-A0A820L0X3-F1
#
_entry.id   AF-A0A820L0X3-F1
#
_cell.length_a   1.000
_cell.length_b   1.000
_cell.length_c   1.000
_cell.angle_alpha   90.00
_cell.angle_beta   90.00
_cell.angle_gamma   90.00
#
_symmetry.space_group_name_H-M   'P 1'
#
loop_
_entity.id
_entity.type
_entity.pdbx_description
1 polymer ?
#
loop_
_entity_poly.entity_id
_entity_poly.type
_entity_poly.pdbx_seq_one_letter_code
_entity_poly.pdbx_strand_id
1 'polypeptide(L)'
;MYLEKVSTESLKQSSEKRTDDEGELRESVVRLTEQCARLNEANCAWKEYQETQSENLRSKLSEHLPIDKTISFDDIAQRIIDHINKEKENSTKRYDELQSESAMNLETIKQSYINTID
;
A
#
# COMPACT_ATOMS: atom_id res chain seq x y z
N MET A 1 50.84 -54.08 21.23
CA MET A 1 49.46 -54.37 21.70
C MET A 1 48.76 -53.16 22.37
N TYR A 2 49.43 -52.30 23.16
CA TYR A 2 48.78 -51.09 23.72
C TYR A 2 48.62 -49.94 22.71
N LEU A 3 49.60 -49.73 21.82
CA LEU A 3 49.56 -48.65 20.81
C LEU A 3 48.47 -48.84 19.75
N GLU A 4 48.16 -50.09 19.37
CA GLU A 4 47.06 -50.40 18.45
C GLU A 4 45.69 -50.07 19.04
N LYS A 5 45.48 -50.36 20.34
CA LYS A 5 44.20 -50.08 21.01
C LYS A 5 43.90 -48.59 21.06
N VAL A 6 44.89 -47.78 21.43
CA VAL A 6 44.76 -46.31 21.48
C VAL A 6 44.45 -45.72 20.10
N SER A 7 45.06 -46.26 19.04
CA SER A 7 44.79 -45.83 17.66
C SER A 7 43.36 -46.17 17.23
N THR A 8 42.86 -47.36 17.58
CA THR A 8 41.49 -47.78 17.25
C THR A 8 40.40 -47.03 18.02
N GLU A 9 40.65 -46.67 19.28
CA GLU A 9 39.73 -45.88 20.10
C GLU A 9 39.63 -44.43 19.60
N SER A 10 40.76 -43.82 19.25
CA SER A 10 40.80 -42.48 18.65
C SER A 10 40.08 -42.44 17.29
N LEU A 11 40.25 -43.48 16.47
CA LEU A 11 39.53 -43.61 15.19
C LEU A 11 38.02 -43.74 15.38
N LYS A 12 37.55 -44.56 16.33
CA LYS A 12 36.11 -44.69 16.66
C LYS A 12 35.50 -43.38 17.14
N GLN A 13 36.17 -42.68 18.04
CA GLN A 13 35.68 -41.41 18.58
C GLN A 13 35.62 -40.33 17.48
N SER A 14 36.59 -40.34 16.54
CA SER A 14 36.57 -39.44 15.38
C SER A 14 35.49 -39.79 14.34
N SER A 15 35.06 -41.05 14.25
CA SER A 15 33.96 -41.46 13.37
C SER A 15 32.61 -41.14 13.97
N GLU A 16 32.41 -41.37 15.27
CA GLU A 16 31.17 -41.04 15.98
C GLU A 16 30.90 -39.54 15.97
N LYS A 17 31.94 -38.73 16.27
CA LYS A 17 31.80 -37.27 16.19
C LYS A 17 31.43 -36.80 14.77
N ARG A 18 32.02 -37.41 13.74
CA ARG A 18 31.68 -37.08 12.34
C ARG A 18 30.25 -37.45 11.98
N THR A 19 29.73 -38.57 12.47
CA THR A 19 28.33 -38.96 12.24
C THR A 19 27.34 -38.05 12.97
N ASP A 20 27.70 -37.60 14.18
CA ASP A 20 26.90 -36.65 14.94
C ASP A 20 26.88 -35.27 14.25
N ASP A 21 28.04 -34.76 13.84
CA ASP A 21 28.17 -33.50 13.08
C ASP A 21 27.38 -33.56 11.75
N GLU A 22 27.41 -34.71 11.06
CA GLU A 22 26.62 -34.92 9.84
C GLU A 22 25.11 -34.94 10.11
N GLY A 23 24.69 -35.53 11.24
CA GLY A 23 23.30 -35.53 11.71
C GLY A 23 22.79 -34.12 11.99
N GLU A 24 23.55 -33.32 12.76
CA GLU A 24 23.22 -31.92 13.07
C GLU A 24 23.15 -31.06 11.81
N LEU A 25 24.07 -31.26 10.86
CA LEU A 25 24.04 -30.57 9.56
C LEU A 25 22.79 -30.92 8.76
N ARG A 26 22.42 -32.20 8.69
CA ARG A 26 21.19 -32.64 8.00
C ARG A 26 19.95 -32.01 8.63
N GLU A 27 19.85 -32.00 9.96
CA GLU A 27 18.74 -31.36 10.67
C GLU A 27 18.73 -29.84 10.41
N SER A 28 19.89 -29.19 10.43
CA SER A 28 19.99 -27.77 10.12
C SER A 28 19.57 -27.44 8.69
N VAL A 29 19.94 -28.28 7.70
CA VAL A 29 19.50 -28.11 6.30
C VAL A 29 17.99 -28.26 6.18
N VAL A 30 17.39 -29.27 6.82
CA VAL A 30 15.93 -29.46 6.82
C VAL A 30 15.25 -28.24 7.42
N ARG A 31 15.69 -27.79 8.60
CA ARG A 31 15.13 -26.62 9.30
C ARG A 31 15.26 -25.34 8.47
N LEU A 32 16.39 -25.12 7.81
CA LEU A 32 16.57 -23.96 6.92
C LEU A 32 15.68 -24.04 5.69
N THR A 33 15.52 -25.23 5.10
CA THR A 33 14.64 -25.45 3.95
C THR A 33 13.19 -25.13 4.31
N GLU A 34 12.72 -25.57 5.48
CA GLU A 34 11.39 -25.26 5.98
C GLU A 34 11.19 -23.76 6.23
N GLN A 35 12.19 -23.08 6.82
CA GLN A 35 12.14 -21.63 7.02
C GLN A 35 12.07 -20.87 5.69
N CYS A 36 12.86 -21.28 4.69
CA CYS A 36 12.81 -20.69 3.36
C CYS A 36 11.45 -20.90 2.70
N ALA A 37 10.86 -22.09 2.82
CA ALA A 37 9.52 -22.38 2.29
C ALA A 37 8.45 -21.48 2.92
N ARG A 38 8.45 -21.34 4.27
CA ARG A 38 7.52 -20.47 4.99
C ARG A 38 7.70 -18.99 4.64
N LEU A 39 8.95 -18.54 4.50
CA LEU A 39 9.23 -17.16 4.08
C LEU A 39 8.72 -16.91 2.67
N ASN A 40 8.87 -17.88 1.76
CA ASN A 40 8.35 -17.76 0.41
C ASN A 40 6.81 -17.71 0.40
N GLU A 41 6.14 -18.55 1.18
CA GLU A 41 4.69 -18.52 1.33
C GLU A 41 4.20 -17.18 1.88
N ALA A 42 4.85 -16.66 2.93
CA ALA A 42 4.53 -15.35 3.49
C ALA A 42 4.73 -14.23 2.46
N ASN A 43 5.80 -14.29 1.65
CA ASN A 43 6.05 -13.33 0.58
C ASN A 43 4.97 -13.39 -0.52
N CYS A 44 4.51 -14.59 -0.89
CA CYS A 44 3.42 -14.78 -1.84
C CYS A 44 2.12 -14.19 -1.30
N ALA A 45 1.73 -14.54 -0.07
CA ALA A 45 0.52 -14.00 0.56
C ALA A 45 0.57 -12.48 0.69
N TRP A 46 1.75 -11.91 0.98
CA TRP A 46 1.91 -10.46 1.06
C TRP A 46 1.71 -9.77 -0.30
N LYS A 47 2.24 -10.36 -1.38
CA LYS A 47 2.02 -9.84 -2.75
C LYS A 47 0.55 -9.91 -3.15
N GLU A 48 -0.11 -11.04 -2.92
CA GLU A 48 -1.55 -11.20 -3.20
C GLU A 48 -2.41 -10.19 -2.41
N TYR A 49 -2.08 -10.00 -1.13
CA TYR A 49 -2.74 -9.00 -0.30
C TYR A 49 -2.54 -7.59 -0.86
N GLN A 50 -1.31 -7.22 -1.21
CA GLN A 50 -0.99 -5.91 -1.78
C GLN A 50 -1.74 -5.65 -3.08
N GLU A 51 -1.78 -6.63 -3.99
CA GLU A 51 -2.52 -6.54 -5.25
C GLU A 51 -4.02 -6.38 -5.00
N THR A 52 -4.59 -7.16 -4.08
CA THR A 52 -6.00 -7.08 -3.71
C THR A 52 -6.37 -5.72 -3.11
N GLN A 53 -5.57 -5.20 -2.19
CA GLN A 53 -5.81 -3.88 -1.60
C GLN A 53 -5.66 -2.75 -2.63
N SER A 54 -4.68 -2.88 -3.53
CA SER A 54 -4.47 -1.93 -4.63
C SER A 54 -5.69 -1.85 -5.56
N GLU A 55 -6.19 -3.00 -6.00
CA GLU A 55 -7.38 -3.06 -6.86
C GLU A 55 -8.63 -2.56 -6.13
N ASN A 56 -8.80 -2.91 -4.85
CA ASN A 56 -9.92 -2.42 -4.04
C ASN A 56 -9.93 -0.89 -3.93
N LEU A 57 -8.76 -0.30 -3.67
CA LEU A 57 -8.61 1.15 -3.60
C LEU A 57 -8.97 1.79 -4.94
N ARG A 58 -8.43 1.27 -6.05
CA ARG A 58 -8.72 1.78 -7.41
C ARG A 58 -10.20 1.68 -7.76
N SER A 59 -10.84 0.55 -7.47
CA SER A 59 -12.27 0.36 -7.73
C SER A 59 -13.10 1.41 -6.99
N LYS A 60 -12.85 1.60 -5.69
CA LYS A 60 -13.57 2.61 -4.90
C LYS A 60 -13.31 4.03 -5.39
N LEU A 61 -12.07 4.35 -5.74
CA LEU A 61 -11.74 5.68 -6.24
C LEU A 61 -12.33 5.96 -7.62
N SER A 62 -12.46 4.93 -8.47
CA SER A 62 -13.02 5.07 -9.82
C SER A 62 -14.47 5.56 -9.84
N GLU A 63 -15.21 5.40 -8.74
CA GLU A 63 -16.57 5.92 -8.57
C GLU A 63 -16.61 7.46 -8.48
N HIS A 64 -15.52 8.08 -8.02
CA HIS A 64 -15.44 9.52 -7.80
C HIS A 64 -14.50 10.23 -8.76
N LEU A 65 -13.47 9.52 -9.23
CA LEU A 65 -12.37 10.06 -10.02
C LEU A 65 -12.03 9.09 -11.15
N PRO A 66 -11.98 9.54 -12.42
CA PRO A 66 -11.56 8.68 -13.52
C PRO A 66 -10.08 8.31 -13.37
N ILE A 67 -9.86 7.12 -12.83
CA ILE A 67 -8.53 6.56 -12.55
C ILE A 67 -8.36 5.30 -13.39
N ASP A 68 -7.41 5.37 -14.32
CA ASP A 68 -6.99 4.23 -15.13
C ASP A 68 -6.18 3.22 -14.27
N LYS A 69 -6.11 1.96 -14.68
CA LYS A 69 -5.34 0.91 -14.01
C LYS A 69 -3.83 1.08 -14.18
N THR A 70 -3.41 1.86 -15.16
CA THR A 70 -1.99 2.01 -15.54
C THR A 70 -1.24 3.09 -14.74
N ILE A 71 -1.96 4.03 -14.12
CA ILE A 71 -1.37 5.16 -13.39
C ILE A 71 -0.77 4.72 -12.06
N SER A 72 0.36 5.30 -11.68
CA SER A 72 1.01 5.03 -10.39
C SER A 72 0.19 5.53 -9.21
N PHE A 73 0.48 5.05 -8.00
CA PHE A 73 -0.18 5.55 -6.79
C PHE A 73 0.14 7.01 -6.49
N ASP A 74 1.37 7.45 -6.79
CA ASP A 74 1.77 8.85 -6.63
C ASP A 74 0.97 9.75 -7.59
N ASP A 75 0.77 9.31 -8.83
CA ASP A 75 -0.06 10.03 -9.80
C ASP A 75 -1.53 10.07 -9.38
N ILE A 76 -2.04 8.99 -8.77
CA ILE A 76 -3.39 8.96 -8.20
C ILE A 76 -3.51 10.02 -7.09
N ALA A 77 -2.54 10.10 -6.19
CA ALA A 77 -2.55 11.09 -5.12
C ALA A 77 -2.59 12.52 -5.67
N GLN A 78 -1.77 12.81 -6.69
CA GLN A 78 -1.78 14.11 -7.35
C GLN A 78 -3.13 14.41 -8.00
N ARG A 79 -3.75 13.45 -8.70
CA ARG A 79 -5.07 13.61 -9.30
C ARG A 79 -6.17 13.91 -8.28
N ILE A 80 -6.11 13.28 -7.10
CA ILE A 80 -7.06 13.58 -6.01
C ILE A 80 -6.90 15.04 -5.57
N ILE A 81 -5.65 15.48 -5.37
CA ILE A 81 -5.35 16.87 -4.98
C ILE A 81 -5.87 17.85 -6.03
N ASP A 82 -5.58 17.60 -7.31
CA ASP A 82 -6.00 18.44 -8.42
C ASP A 82 -7.53 18.53 -8.51
N HIS A 83 -8.22 17.40 -8.32
CA HIS A 83 -9.68 17.36 -8.31
C HIS A 83 -10.28 18.16 -7.16
N ILE A 84 -9.76 17.98 -5.94
CA ILE A 84 -10.21 18.74 -4.76
C ILE A 84 -10.01 20.24 -4.96
N ASN A 85 -8.85 20.64 -5.48
CA ASN A 85 -8.55 22.04 -5.74
C ASN A 85 -9.48 22.64 -6.80
N LYS A 86 -9.78 21.88 -7.87
CA LYS A 86 -10.71 22.30 -8.91
C LYS A 86 -12.13 22.48 -8.37
N GLU A 87 -12.63 21.53 -7.58
CA GLU A 87 -13.96 21.63 -6.97
C GLU A 87 -14.06 22.79 -5.98
N LYS A 88 -12.98 23.05 -5.22
CA LYS A 88 -12.88 24.22 -4.35
C LYS A 88 -12.97 25.52 -5.17
N GLU A 89 -12.19 25.63 -6.24
CA GLU A 89 -12.18 26.82 -7.10
C GLU A 89 -13.55 27.06 -7.75
N ASN A 90 -14.19 26.01 -8.27
CA ASN A 90 -15.54 26.07 -8.82
C ASN A 90 -16.56 26.52 -7.78
N SER A 91 -16.46 26.01 -6.55
CA SER A 91 -17.35 26.38 -5.45
C SER A 91 -17.19 27.85 -5.05
N THR A 92 -15.95 28.35 -5.00
CA THR A 92 -15.67 29.77 -4.73
C THR A 92 -16.24 30.67 -5.82
N LYS A 93 -15.99 30.35 -7.09
CA LYS A 93 -16.54 31.11 -8.23
C LYS A 93 -18.06 31.17 -8.18
N ARG A 94 -18.71 30.03 -7.94
CA ARG A 94 -20.17 29.95 -7.83
C ARG A 94 -20.72 30.77 -6.65
N TYR A 95 -19.99 30.81 -5.54
CA TYR A 95 -20.37 31.65 -4.41
C TYR A 95 -20.31 33.14 -4.76
N ASP A 96 -19.23 33.57 -5.42
CA ASP A 96 -19.05 34.97 -5.84
C ASP A 96 -20.11 35.39 -6.86
N GLU A 97 -20.44 34.50 -7.82
CA GLU A 97 -21.52 34.70 -8.79
C GLU A 97 -22.87 34.90 -8.09
N LEU A 98 -23.22 34.04 -7.13
CA LEU A 98 -24.47 34.15 -6.37
C LEU A 98 -24.53 35.42 -5.52
N GLN A 99 -23.41 35.85 -4.93
CA GLN A 99 -23.34 37.12 -4.20
C GLN A 99 -23.59 38.32 -5.12
N SER A 100 -22.97 38.33 -6.30
CA SER A 100 -23.17 39.38 -7.29
C SER A 100 -24.61 39.42 -7.81
N GLU A 101 -25.21 38.26 -8.08
CA GLU A 101 -26.60 38.15 -8.52
C GLU A 101 -27.57 38.66 -7.44
N SER A 102 -27.36 38.26 -6.18
CA SER A 102 -28.13 38.73 -5.04
C SER A 102 -28.05 40.26 -4.89
N ALA A 103 -26.86 40.84 -5.02
CA ALA A 103 -26.66 42.28 -4.96
C ALA A 103 -27.41 43.03 -6.08
N MET A 104 -27.35 42.53 -7.32
CA MET A 104 -28.09 43.12 -8.44
C MET A 104 -29.61 43.02 -8.26
N ASN A 105 -30.10 41.89 -7.76
CA ASN A 105 -31.52 41.70 -7.48
C ASN A 105 -32.02 42.67 -6.41
N LEU A 106 -31.25 42.87 -5.33
CA LEU A 106 -31.58 43.86 -4.30
C LEU A 106 -31.64 45.28 -4.85
N GLU A 107 -30.71 45.66 -5.72
CA GLU A 107 -30.70 46.99 -6.31
C GLU A 107 -31.89 47.19 -7.27
N THR A 108 -32.24 46.17 -8.04
CA THR A 108 -33.44 46.17 -8.89
C THR A 108 -34.70 46.36 -8.07
N ILE A 109 -34.82 45.65 -6.94
CA ILE A 109 -35.94 45.79 -6.01
C ILE A 109 -36.01 47.21 -5.44
N LYS A 110 -34.89 47.76 -4.94
CA LYS A 110 -34.86 49.14 -4.44
C LYS A 110 -35.33 50.14 -5.49
N GLN A 111 -34.82 50.04 -6.72
CA GLN A 111 -35.21 50.96 -7.79
C GLN A 111 -36.70 50.83 -8.13
N SER A 112 -37.24 49.61 -8.11
CA SER A 112 -38.69 49.40 -8.32
C SER A 112 -39.54 50.09 -7.24
N TYR A 113 -39.10 50.08 -5.97
CA TYR A 113 -39.81 50.77 -4.89
C TYR A 113 -39.75 52.29 -5.04
N ILE A 114 -38.59 52.86 -5.38
CA ILE A 114 -38.44 54.30 -5.63
C ILE A 114 -39.41 54.76 -6.72
N ASN A 115 -39.46 54.03 -7.84
CA ASN A 115 -40.32 54.35 -8.97
C ASN A 115 -41.83 54.24 -8.68
N THR A 116 -42.23 53.65 -7.55
CA THR A 116 -43.66 53.55 -7.13
C THR A 116 -44.09 54.61 -6.12
N ILE A 117 -43.14 55.35 -5.54
CA ILE A 117 -43.40 56.39 -4.54
C ILE A 117 -43.43 57.78 -5.19
N ASP A 118 -42.80 57.94 -6.37
CA ASP A 118 -42.95 59.09 -7.28
C ASP A 118 -44.20 58.96 -8.17
#